data_AF-A0A848TEV4-F1
#
_entry.id   AF-A0A848TEV4-F1
#
_cell.length_a   1.000
_cell.length_b   1.000
_cell.length_c   1.000
_cell.angle_alpha   90.00
_cell.angle_beta   90.00
_cell.angle_gamma   90.00
#
_symmetry.space_group_name_H-M   'P 1'
#
loop_
_entity.id
_entity.type
_entity.pdbx_description
1 polymer ?
#
loop_
_entity_poly.entity_id
_entity_poly.type
_entity_poly.pdbx_seq_one_letter_code
_entity_poly.pdbx_strand_id
1 'polypeptide(L)'
;TLIARFGAGSVGEHLPRLIKAVREVGANVVWSCDPMHGNTIKSASGYKTRPFDSVLREVREFFEIHGAEGTIPGGVHFEMTGQDVTECTGGVRAVTDEDLSDRYHTACDPRLNASQALELAFLVAEELSARRGRAADAAVG
;
A
#
# COMPACT_ATOMS: atom_id res chain seq x y z
N THR A 1 -10.82 -13.37 -1.94
CA THR A 1 -9.78 -12.37 -1.62
C THR A 1 -10.35 -11.34 -0.68
N LEU A 2 -9.62 -10.97 0.37
CA LEU A 2 -9.94 -9.85 1.25
C LEU A 2 -8.94 -8.72 0.96
N ILE A 3 -9.45 -7.55 0.59
CA ILE A 3 -8.64 -6.39 0.21
C ILE A 3 -8.67 -5.39 1.38
N ALA A 4 -7.59 -5.35 2.16
CA ALA A 4 -7.42 -4.47 3.32
C ALA A 4 -7.05 -3.05 2.86
N ARG A 5 -7.79 -2.05 3.32
CA ARG A 5 -7.64 -0.62 2.95
C ARG A 5 -7.88 0.27 4.17
N PHE A 6 -7.04 0.14 5.19
CA PHE A 6 -7.28 0.76 6.49
C PHE A 6 -6.65 2.14 6.61
N GLY A 7 -5.62 2.42 5.80
CA GLY A 7 -4.78 3.61 5.97
C GLY A 7 -3.56 3.33 6.83
N ALA A 8 -2.47 4.02 6.52
CA ALA A 8 -1.22 3.95 7.26
C ALA A 8 -1.42 4.34 8.73
N GLY A 9 -0.87 3.55 9.64
CA GLY A 9 -1.05 3.70 11.08
C GLY A 9 -2.34 3.07 11.64
N SER A 10 -3.41 2.95 10.85
CA SER A 10 -4.65 2.27 11.28
C SER A 10 -4.66 0.78 10.96
N VAL A 11 -3.93 0.35 9.92
CA VAL A 11 -3.85 -1.08 9.53
C VAL A 11 -3.35 -1.97 10.68
N GLY A 12 -2.40 -1.50 11.49
CA GLY A 12 -1.86 -2.22 12.64
C GLY A 12 -2.88 -2.55 13.72
N GLU A 13 -3.92 -1.72 13.89
CA GLU A 13 -4.96 -1.94 14.89
C GLU A 13 -6.05 -2.88 14.40
N HIS A 14 -6.34 -2.86 13.10
CA HIS A 14 -7.50 -3.54 12.52
C HIS A 14 -7.18 -4.89 11.87
N LEU A 15 -6.09 -4.96 11.10
CA LEU A 15 -5.79 -6.15 10.30
C LEU A 15 -5.53 -7.41 11.15
N PRO A 16 -4.78 -7.37 12.28
CA PRO A 16 -4.58 -8.56 13.12
C PRO A 16 -5.89 -9.16 13.64
N ARG A 17 -6.85 -8.30 14.03
CA ARG A 17 -8.17 -8.72 14.50
C ARG A 17 -8.96 -9.42 13.39
N LEU A 18 -8.88 -8.91 12.16
CA LEU A 18 -9.53 -9.51 11.01
C LEU A 18 -8.88 -10.85 10.64
N ILE A 19 -7.55 -10.94 10.66
CA ILE A 19 -6.82 -12.20 10.43
C ILE A 19 -7.26 -13.27 11.44
N LYS A 20 -7.33 -12.91 12.73
CA LYS A 20 -7.79 -13.81 13.78
C LYS A 20 -9.22 -14.33 13.51
N ALA A 21 -10.15 -13.44 13.19
CA ALA A 21 -11.54 -13.83 12.90
C ALA A 21 -11.64 -14.77 11.67
N VAL A 22 -10.88 -14.49 10.61
CA VAL A 22 -10.83 -15.36 9.41
C VAL A 22 -10.26 -16.74 9.75
N ARG A 23 -9.23 -16.80 10.61
CA ARG A 23 -8.65 -18.05 11.10
C ARG A 23 -9.65 -18.86 11.93
N GLU A 24 -10.41 -18.21 12.81
CA GLU A 24 -11.42 -18.85 13.65
C GLU A 24 -12.54 -19.51 12.83
N VAL A 25 -12.89 -18.94 11.68
CA VAL A 25 -13.88 -19.54 10.77
C VAL A 25 -13.27 -20.55 9.79
N GLY A 26 -11.96 -20.80 9.86
CA GLY A 26 -11.25 -21.76 9.00
C GLY A 26 -11.23 -21.38 7.51
N ALA A 27 -11.42 -20.10 7.18
CA ALA A 27 -11.48 -19.66 5.79
C ALA A 27 -10.06 -19.53 5.18
N ASN A 28 -9.86 -20.10 4.00
CA ASN A 28 -8.65 -19.91 3.21
C ASN A 28 -8.85 -18.74 2.23
N VAL A 29 -8.16 -17.63 2.46
CA VAL A 29 -8.32 -16.39 1.69
C VAL A 29 -6.99 -15.87 1.18
N VAL A 30 -7.04 -15.18 0.03
CA VAL A 30 -5.95 -14.30 -0.40
C VAL A 30 -6.09 -12.96 0.31
N TRP A 31 -5.06 -12.55 1.04
CA TRP A 31 -4.95 -11.21 1.63
C TRP A 31 -4.29 -10.28 0.63
N SER A 32 -4.94 -9.15 0.32
CA SER A 32 -4.38 -8.13 -0.55
C SER A 32 -4.42 -6.77 0.15
N CYS A 33 -3.36 -5.99 0.02
CA CYS A 33 -3.31 -4.62 0.51
C CYS A 33 -3.75 -3.66 -0.59
N ASP A 34 -4.74 -2.82 -0.31
CA ASP A 34 -5.02 -1.60 -1.05
C ASP A 34 -4.58 -0.39 -0.23
N PRO A 35 -3.35 0.10 -0.48
CA PRO A 35 -2.77 1.19 0.27
C PRO A 35 -3.23 2.57 -0.24
N MET A 36 -4.25 2.63 -1.10
CA MET A 36 -4.64 3.86 -1.77
C MET A 36 -5.83 4.50 -1.06
N HIS A 37 -6.91 3.75 -0.91
CA HIS A 37 -8.19 4.33 -0.53
C HIS A 37 -8.26 4.73 0.95
N GLY A 38 -7.51 4.07 1.83
CA GLY A 38 -7.39 4.45 3.24
C GLY A 38 -6.54 5.70 3.47
N ASN A 39 -5.74 6.13 2.48
CA ASN A 39 -4.76 7.22 2.61
C ASN A 39 -5.13 8.50 1.83
N THR A 40 -6.40 8.64 1.44
CA THR A 40 -6.85 9.82 0.69
C THR A 40 -7.11 10.99 1.63
N ILE A 41 -6.49 12.13 1.34
CA ILE A 41 -6.67 13.39 2.06
C ILE A 41 -7.13 14.49 1.11
N LYS A 42 -7.64 15.59 1.67
CA LYS A 42 -7.83 16.84 0.93
C LYS A 42 -6.64 17.77 1.22
N SER A 43 -5.98 18.22 0.17
CA SER A 43 -4.81 19.09 0.28
C SER A 43 -5.19 20.55 0.52
N ALA A 44 -4.20 21.42 0.76
CA ALA A 44 -4.45 22.83 1.07
C ALA A 44 -5.04 23.60 -0.14
N SER A 45 -4.58 23.27 -1.34
CA SER A 45 -5.14 23.72 -2.63
C SER A 45 -6.54 23.16 -2.93
N GLY A 46 -7.02 22.20 -2.14
CA GLY A 46 -8.38 21.67 -2.19
C GLY A 46 -8.55 20.42 -3.06
N TYR A 47 -7.48 19.94 -3.71
CA TYR A 47 -7.47 18.68 -4.44
C TYR A 47 -7.52 17.48 -3.48
N LYS A 48 -8.10 16.38 -3.94
CA LYS A 48 -7.87 15.10 -3.28
C LYS A 48 -6.48 14.62 -3.65
N THR A 49 -5.70 14.18 -2.69
CA THR A 49 -4.38 13.57 -2.96
C THR A 49 -4.13 12.43 -2.00
N ARG A 50 -3.07 11.67 -2.25
CA ARG A 50 -2.57 10.61 -1.38
C ARG A 50 -1.08 10.84 -1.18
N PRO A 51 -0.61 11.10 0.05
CA PRO A 51 0.81 11.17 0.33
C PRO A 51 1.45 9.82 0.03
N PHE A 52 2.41 9.81 -0.90
CA PHE A 52 3.04 8.56 -1.35
C PHE A 52 3.72 7.80 -0.20
N ASP A 53 4.30 8.51 0.77
CA ASP A 53 4.88 7.89 1.96
C ASP A 53 3.84 7.12 2.80
N SER A 54 2.60 7.61 2.88
CA SER A 54 1.51 6.88 3.53
C SER A 54 1.15 5.61 2.75
N VAL A 55 1.12 5.68 1.42
CA VAL A 55 0.89 4.51 0.56
C VAL A 55 1.97 3.45 0.80
N LEU A 56 3.25 3.83 0.77
CA LEU A 56 4.36 2.92 1.03
C LEU A 56 4.33 2.36 2.46
N ARG A 57 4.00 3.20 3.44
CA ARG A 57 3.93 2.80 4.85
C ARG A 57 2.85 1.74 5.10
N GLU A 58 1.65 1.90 4.55
CA GLU A 58 0.60 0.88 4.74
C GLU A 58 1.00 -0.47 4.14
N VAL A 59 1.72 -0.48 3.01
CA VAL A 59 2.25 -1.73 2.43
C VAL A 59 3.28 -2.37 3.36
N ARG A 60 4.23 -1.61 3.92
CA ARG A 60 5.20 -2.13 4.89
C ARG A 60 4.51 -2.72 6.12
N GLU A 61 3.61 -1.96 6.72
CA GLU A 61 2.84 -2.39 7.89
C GLU A 61 2.03 -3.67 7.58
N PHE A 62 1.42 -3.77 6.40
CA PHE A 62 0.72 -4.98 5.95
C PHE A 62 1.63 -6.22 5.88
N PHE A 63 2.84 -6.08 5.31
CA PHE A 63 3.82 -7.18 5.26
C PHE A 63 4.32 -7.57 6.66
N GLU A 64 4.61 -6.58 7.51
CA GLU A 64 5.03 -6.78 8.90
C GLU A 64 3.98 -7.53 9.71
N ILE A 65 2.71 -7.10 9.63
CA ILE A 65 1.58 -7.72 10.33
C ILE A 65 1.41 -9.17 9.88
N HIS A 66 1.42 -9.45 8.58
CA HIS A 66 1.31 -10.84 8.13
C HIS A 66 2.51 -11.70 8.54
N GLY A 67 3.71 -11.11 8.59
CA GLY A 67 4.90 -11.76 9.15
C GLY A 67 4.71 -12.13 10.62
N ALA A 68 4.22 -11.21 11.45
CA ALA A 68 3.95 -11.43 12.86
C ALA A 68 2.82 -12.44 13.09
N GLU A 69 1.77 -12.38 12.27
CA GLU A 69 0.61 -13.28 12.35
C GLU A 69 0.85 -14.65 11.72
N GLY A 70 2.02 -14.90 11.11
CA GLY A 70 2.34 -16.16 10.44
C GLY A 70 1.44 -16.46 9.23
N THR A 71 1.02 -15.43 8.50
CA THR A 71 0.13 -15.55 7.33
C THR A 71 0.82 -15.04 6.06
N ILE A 72 0.14 -15.17 4.91
CA ILE A 72 0.70 -14.84 3.60
C ILE A 72 0.17 -13.48 3.12
N PRO A 73 1.00 -12.42 3.02
CA PRO A 73 0.68 -11.24 2.21
C PRO A 73 0.56 -11.67 0.74
N GLY A 74 -0.67 -11.78 0.25
CA GLY A 74 -0.98 -12.40 -1.04
C GLY A 74 -0.92 -11.47 -2.24
N GLY A 75 -0.85 -10.15 -2.04
CA GLY A 75 -0.65 -9.19 -3.13
C GLY A 75 -0.98 -7.75 -2.75
N VAL A 76 -0.84 -6.86 -3.72
CA VAL A 76 -1.17 -5.43 -3.61
C VAL A 76 -2.17 -5.02 -4.71
N HIS A 77 -3.06 -4.09 -4.39
CA HIS A 77 -4.08 -3.54 -5.29
C HIS A 77 -3.99 -2.01 -5.23
N PHE A 78 -3.53 -1.37 -6.30
CA PHE A 78 -3.34 0.08 -6.31
C PHE A 78 -3.77 0.70 -7.64
N GLU A 79 -4.17 1.97 -7.58
CA GLU A 79 -4.60 2.76 -8.72
C GLU A 79 -3.39 3.47 -9.33
N MET A 80 -3.13 3.24 -10.61
CA MET A 80 -1.99 3.80 -11.31
C MET A 80 -2.32 4.20 -12.75
N THR A 81 -1.47 5.03 -13.32
CA THR A 81 -1.47 5.36 -14.74
C THR A 81 -0.04 5.42 -15.27
N GLY A 82 0.17 5.01 -16.52
CA GLY A 82 1.45 5.18 -17.21
C GLY A 82 1.71 6.63 -17.67
N GLN A 83 0.75 7.53 -17.45
CA GLN A 83 0.87 8.95 -17.79
C GLN A 83 1.69 9.70 -16.74
N ASP A 84 2.37 10.76 -17.20
CA ASP A 84 3.11 11.67 -16.33
C ASP A 84 2.15 12.67 -15.65
N VAL A 85 1.49 12.21 -14.58
CA VAL A 85 0.49 12.95 -13.79
C VAL A 85 1.02 13.37 -12.41
N THR A 86 0.42 14.40 -11.83
CA THR A 86 0.73 14.94 -10.51
C THR A 86 -0.45 14.75 -9.55
N GLU A 87 -1.00 13.54 -9.46
CA GLU A 87 -2.22 13.28 -8.68
C GLU A 87 -1.93 12.92 -7.20
N CYS A 88 -0.84 12.19 -6.94
CA CYS A 88 -0.36 11.84 -5.60
C CYS A 88 0.90 12.65 -5.24
N THR A 89 0.95 13.20 -4.02
CA THR A 89 2.10 13.98 -3.53
C THR A 89 3.27 13.09 -3.10
N GLY A 90 4.51 13.62 -3.17
CA GLY A 90 5.74 12.90 -2.81
C GLY A 90 6.29 12.01 -3.93
N GLY A 91 7.00 10.94 -3.55
CA GLY A 91 7.79 10.10 -4.47
C GLY A 91 9.09 10.76 -4.90
N VAL A 92 9.86 10.10 -5.77
CA VAL A 92 11.20 10.56 -6.19
C VAL A 92 11.18 11.95 -6.86
N ARG A 93 10.06 12.33 -7.47
CA ARG A 93 9.87 13.64 -8.11
C ARG A 93 9.39 14.73 -7.15
N ALA A 94 9.16 14.39 -5.89
CA ALA A 94 8.73 15.30 -4.82
C ALA A 94 7.53 16.17 -5.22
N VAL A 95 6.47 15.54 -5.77
CA VAL A 95 5.25 16.24 -6.19
C VAL A 95 4.65 16.98 -5.00
N THR A 96 4.55 18.30 -5.10
CA THR A 96 4.04 19.19 -4.06
C THR A 96 2.53 19.43 -4.20
N ASP A 97 1.93 20.15 -3.26
CA ASP A 97 0.51 20.53 -3.35
C ASP A 97 0.25 21.48 -4.52
N GLU A 98 1.20 22.37 -4.80
CA GLU A 98 1.15 23.34 -5.89
C GLU A 98 1.17 22.64 -7.27
N ASP A 99 1.98 21.58 -7.39
CA ASP A 99 2.12 20.79 -8.62
C ASP A 99 0.85 20.00 -8.97
N LEU A 100 -0.07 19.80 -8.02
CA LEU A 100 -1.28 19.00 -8.26
C LEU A 100 -2.10 19.58 -9.42
N SER A 101 -2.18 20.90 -9.52
CA SER A 101 -3.01 21.57 -10.54
C SER A 101 -2.48 21.43 -11.98
N ASP A 102 -1.21 21.05 -12.16
CA ASP A 102 -0.58 21.01 -13.47
C ASP A 102 -1.13 19.88 -14.34
N ARG A 103 -1.32 18.70 -13.76
CA ARG A 103 -1.69 17.47 -14.49
C ARG A 103 -2.63 16.57 -13.69
N TYR A 104 -3.60 17.17 -13.01
CA TYR A 104 -4.69 16.44 -12.35
C TYR A 104 -5.72 15.96 -13.39
N HIS A 105 -5.58 14.74 -13.89
CA HIS A 105 -6.40 14.23 -14.99
C HIS A 105 -7.45 13.19 -14.57
N THR A 106 -7.43 12.74 -13.33
CA THR A 106 -8.43 11.79 -12.81
C THR A 106 -9.81 12.44 -12.64
N ALA A 107 -10.85 11.66 -12.92
CA ALA A 107 -12.24 12.06 -12.69
C ALA A 107 -12.76 11.65 -11.30
N CYS A 108 -12.01 10.85 -10.54
CA CYS A 108 -12.42 10.34 -9.23
C CYS A 108 -11.30 10.52 -8.21
N ASP A 109 -10.42 9.53 -8.10
CA ASP A 109 -9.39 9.49 -7.06
C ASP A 109 -7.98 9.58 -7.67
N PRO A 110 -7.02 10.15 -6.90
CA PRO A 110 -5.65 10.39 -7.35
C PRO A 110 -4.87 9.08 -7.56
N ARG A 111 -4.28 8.90 -8.75
CA ARG A 111 -3.55 7.69 -9.14
C ARG A 111 -2.05 7.86 -8.98
N LEU A 112 -1.34 6.77 -8.74
CA LEU A 112 0.13 6.77 -8.84
C LEU A 112 0.54 7.01 -10.29
N ASN A 113 1.51 7.91 -10.49
CA ASN A 113 2.19 8.03 -11.78
C ASN A 113 3.17 6.88 -11.99
N ALA A 114 3.77 6.80 -13.19
CA ALA A 114 4.67 5.71 -13.57
C ALA A 114 5.89 5.56 -12.63
N SER A 115 6.48 6.67 -12.18
CA SER A 115 7.63 6.64 -11.26
C SER A 115 7.23 6.11 -9.89
N GLN A 116 6.15 6.64 -9.32
CA GLN A 116 5.61 6.18 -8.03
C GLN A 116 5.20 4.71 -8.06
N ALA A 117 4.58 4.26 -9.16
CA ALA A 117 4.21 2.85 -9.33
C ALA A 117 5.45 1.93 -9.38
N LEU A 118 6.54 2.37 -10.02
CA LEU A 118 7.79 1.63 -10.07
C LEU A 118 8.49 1.60 -8.70
N GLU A 119 8.51 2.72 -7.97
CA GLU A 119 9.03 2.79 -6.60
C GLU A 119 8.29 1.82 -5.67
N LEU A 120 6.95 1.79 -5.74
CA LEU A 120 6.15 0.82 -4.98
C LEU A 120 6.48 -0.63 -5.37
N ALA A 121 6.71 -0.90 -6.66
CA ALA A 121 7.08 -2.24 -7.11
C ALA A 121 8.43 -2.71 -6.54
N PHE A 122 9.43 -1.80 -6.45
CA PHE A 122 10.71 -2.11 -5.80
C PHE A 122 10.54 -2.41 -4.31
N LEU A 123 9.76 -1.60 -3.59
CA LEU A 123 9.45 -1.87 -2.17
C LEU A 123 8.82 -3.27 -1.99
N VAL A 124 7.83 -3.62 -2.80
CA VAL A 124 7.18 -4.95 -2.73
C VAL A 124 8.17 -6.07 -3.03
N ALA A 125 9.08 -5.87 -3.98
CA ALA A 125 10.13 -6.84 -4.31
C ALA A 125 11.13 -7.03 -3.14
N GLU A 126 11.48 -5.97 -2.43
CA GLU A 126 12.31 -6.01 -1.22
C GLU A 126 11.63 -6.80 -0.10
N GLU A 127 10.36 -6.49 0.19
CA GLU A 127 9.59 -7.19 1.23
C GLU A 127 9.45 -8.70 0.93
N LEU A 128 9.16 -9.06 -0.32
CA LEU A 128 9.10 -10.45 -0.76
C LEU A 128 10.45 -11.17 -0.63
N SER A 129 11.54 -10.48 -0.97
CA SER A 129 12.90 -11.02 -0.86
C SER A 129 13.31 -11.23 0.60
N ALA A 130 13.03 -10.26 1.46
CA ALA A 130 13.29 -10.35 2.90
C ALA A 130 12.50 -11.50 3.54
N ARG A 131 11.22 -11.65 3.17
CA ARG A 131 10.39 -12.77 3.62
C ARG A 131 10.94 -14.13 3.21
N ARG A 132 11.40 -14.27 1.96
CA ARG A 132 12.01 -15.52 1.48
C ARG A 132 13.29 -15.85 2.25
N GLY A 133 14.10 -14.85 2.58
CA GLY A 133 15.28 -15.01 3.44
C GLY A 133 14.90 -15.56 4.82
N ARG A 134 13.95 -14.92 5.51
CA ARG A 134 13.47 -15.38 6.83
C ARG A 134 12.91 -16.81 6.80
N ALA A 135 12.19 -17.17 5.74
CA ALA A 135 11.65 -18.51 5.58
C ALA A 135 12.74 -19.57 5.36
N ALA A 136 13.81 -19.21 4.64
CA ALA A 136 14.97 -20.09 4.47
C ALA A 136 15.72 -20.30 5.79
N ASP A 137 15.95 -19.23 6.56
CA ASP A 137 16.63 -19.31 7.86
C ASP A 137 15.84 -20.19 8.85
N ALA A 138 14.52 -20.06 8.89
CA ALA A 138 13.65 -20.85 9.75
C ALA A 138 13.58 -22.35 9.35
N ALA A 139 13.95 -22.71 8.12
CA ALA A 139 13.96 -24.10 7.66
C ALA A 139 15.27 -24.84 7.99
N VAL A 140 16.32 -24.12 8.40
CA VAL A 140 17.66 -24.65 8.67
C VAL A 140 17.95 -24.77 10.17
N GLY A 141 17.18 -24.08 11.03
CA GLY A 141 17.27 -24.16 12.50
C GLY A 141 16.30 -25.16 13.10
#